data_AF-A0A2I0NSK5-F1
#
_entry.id   AF-A0A2I0NSK5-F1
#
_cell.length_a   1.000
_cell.length_b   1.000
_cell.length_c   1.000
_cell.angle_alpha   90.00
_cell.angle_beta   90.00
_cell.angle_gamma   90.00
#
_symmetry.space_group_name_H-M   'P 1'
#
loop_
_entity.id
_entity.type
_entity.pdbx_description
1 polymer ?
#
loop_
_entity_poly.entity_id
_entity_poly.type
_entity_poly.pdbx_seq_one_letter_code
_entity_poly.pdbx_strand_id
1 'polypeptide(L)'
;MRVPGGVLALFAAICIICTTCGCLGASSHPSGGGITPVDLPESPEACTLAGALAELDLLGAEGGLNVTGTSVHQVLGTGVSLDGRATSWALGLEDGDEVRWLTFGALGWREITLRAPLPTEEVNITGVLSPEELLRDQEGVLRPVMTSLGADTVDISLAEGVYTVTVRSDAGMETFVFRADTGEVIV
;
A
#
# COMPACT_ATOMS: atom_id res chain seq x y z
N MET A 1 -7.97 59.84 -20.62
CA MET A 1 -8.21 61.16 -19.99
C MET A 1 -8.87 60.93 -18.63
N ARG A 2 -8.40 61.65 -17.60
CA ARG A 2 -8.74 61.51 -16.17
C ARG A 2 -10.14 62.07 -15.83
N VAL A 3 -10.89 61.34 -14.96
CA VAL A 3 -11.55 61.73 -13.66
C VAL A 3 -12.63 62.85 -13.77
N PRO A 4 -13.83 62.79 -13.12
CA PRO A 4 -13.96 62.80 -11.64
C PRO A 4 -15.18 62.12 -11.00
N GLY A 5 -15.05 61.63 -9.76
CA GLY A 5 -15.62 62.30 -8.56
C GLY A 5 -16.75 61.42 -8.04
N GLY A 6 -17.09 61.27 -6.77
CA GLY A 6 -16.75 61.94 -5.53
C GLY A 6 -17.96 61.75 -4.60
N VAL A 7 -17.72 61.23 -3.38
CA VAL A 7 -18.51 61.42 -2.14
C VAL A 7 -19.97 60.92 -2.08
N LEU A 8 -20.25 59.97 -1.16
CA LEU A 8 -21.47 59.88 -0.34
C LEU A 8 -21.10 59.12 0.96
N ALA A 9 -20.96 59.80 2.09
CA ALA A 9 -22.01 60.01 3.12
C ALA A 9 -22.41 58.69 3.83
N LEU A 10 -21.90 58.44 5.05
CA LEU A 10 -22.48 58.86 6.33
C LEU A 10 -23.49 57.84 6.86
N PHE A 11 -23.13 57.09 7.90
CA PHE A 11 -24.08 56.67 8.94
C PHE A 11 -23.33 56.44 10.26
N ALA A 12 -23.64 57.32 11.23
CA ALA A 12 -23.26 57.20 12.62
C ALA A 12 -24.31 56.37 13.37
N ALA A 13 -23.89 55.52 14.29
CA ALA A 13 -24.72 55.07 15.39
C ALA A 13 -23.84 54.81 16.62
N ILE A 14 -23.99 55.68 17.60
CA ILE A 14 -23.39 55.65 18.93
C ILE A 14 -24.30 54.79 19.82
N CYS A 15 -23.76 53.79 20.51
CA CYS A 15 -24.38 53.22 21.70
C CYS A 15 -23.38 53.14 22.85
N ILE A 16 -23.91 53.51 24.00
CA ILE A 16 -23.25 54.06 25.18
C ILE A 16 -22.95 52.94 26.19
N ILE A 17 -21.70 52.94 26.67
CA ILE A 17 -21.21 52.64 28.04
C ILE A 17 -22.03 51.66 28.90
N CYS A 18 -21.37 50.56 29.29
CA CYS A 18 -21.57 49.90 30.59
C CYS A 18 -20.20 49.53 31.18
N THR A 19 -19.70 50.37 32.07
CA THR A 19 -18.60 50.12 33.00
C THR A 19 -19.08 49.30 34.19
N THR A 20 -18.45 48.14 34.47
CA THR A 20 -18.01 47.74 35.84
C THR A 20 -17.12 46.49 35.82
N CYS A 21 -15.89 46.68 36.32
CA CYS A 21 -15.13 45.84 37.25
C CYS A 21 -14.84 44.34 36.97
N GLY A 22 -13.55 44.07 36.69
CA GLY A 22 -12.74 43.17 37.54
C GLY A 22 -12.57 41.72 37.09
N CYS A 23 -11.39 41.38 36.57
CA CYS A 23 -10.65 40.15 36.88
C CYS A 23 -9.20 40.23 36.38
N LEU A 24 -8.32 39.58 37.12
CA LEU A 24 -6.86 39.70 37.14
C LEU A 24 -6.14 39.10 35.92
N GLY A 25 -4.99 39.69 35.59
CA GLY A 25 -3.75 38.97 35.27
C GLY A 25 -3.71 38.01 34.07
N ALA A 26 -3.10 38.45 32.98
CA ALA A 26 -1.87 37.87 32.39
C ALA A 26 -1.66 38.47 31.00
N SER A 27 -0.52 39.11 30.78
CA SER A 27 -0.05 39.42 29.43
C SER A 27 0.24 38.10 28.70
N SER A 28 -0.66 37.66 27.82
CA SER A 28 -0.35 36.60 26.88
C SER A 28 0.54 37.17 25.77
N HIS A 29 1.75 36.61 25.71
CA HIS A 29 2.68 36.71 24.59
C HIS A 29 1.94 36.61 23.24
N PRO A 30 2.38 37.31 22.17
CA PRO A 30 1.90 36.99 20.84
C PRO A 30 2.31 35.54 20.52
N SER A 31 1.29 34.68 20.41
CA SER A 31 1.41 33.29 19.97
C SER A 31 2.14 33.28 18.64
N GLY A 32 3.31 32.65 18.63
CA GLY A 32 4.11 32.42 17.44
C GLY A 32 3.25 31.80 16.34
N GLY A 33 3.50 32.22 15.11
CA GLY A 33 2.85 31.71 13.91
C GLY A 33 2.89 30.19 13.91
N GLY A 34 1.71 29.58 13.93
CA GLY A 34 1.54 28.15 13.81
C GLY A 34 2.03 27.71 12.44
N ILE A 35 3.15 27.01 12.41
CA ILE A 35 3.41 26.01 11.38
C ILE A 35 2.57 24.81 11.78
N THR A 36 1.37 24.69 11.23
CA THR A 36 0.60 23.46 11.31
C THR A 36 1.42 22.37 10.62
N PRO A 37 1.76 21.26 11.30
CA PRO A 37 2.38 20.12 10.64
C PRO A 37 1.51 19.71 9.45
N VAL A 38 2.11 19.59 8.28
CA VAL A 38 1.45 18.91 7.17
C VAL A 38 1.47 17.44 7.54
N ASP A 39 0.32 16.89 7.92
CA ASP A 39 0.15 15.45 7.97
C ASP A 39 0.43 14.94 6.55
N LEU A 40 1.59 14.31 6.38
CA LEU A 40 1.84 13.48 5.21
C LEU A 40 0.67 12.51 5.13
N PRO A 41 0.02 12.36 3.97
CA PRO A 41 -1.07 11.38 3.84
C PRO A 41 -0.55 10.05 4.38
N GLU A 42 -1.35 9.43 5.26
CA GLU A 42 -1.03 8.13 5.82
C GLU A 42 -0.54 7.23 4.68
N SER A 43 0.58 6.54 4.93
CA SER A 43 1.18 5.69 3.92
C SER A 43 0.08 4.79 3.36
N PRO A 44 -0.05 4.68 2.03
CA PRO A 44 -1.05 3.84 1.40
C PRO A 44 -1.19 2.50 2.12
N GLU A 45 -2.41 2.12 2.55
CA GLU A 45 -2.61 0.93 3.39
C GLU A 45 -2.06 -0.31 2.67
N ALA A 46 -1.02 -0.90 3.24
CA ALA A 46 -0.41 -2.12 2.73
C ALA A 46 -1.41 -3.30 2.86
N CYS A 47 -1.58 -4.06 1.78
CA CYS A 47 -2.57 -5.12 1.68
C CYS A 47 -1.92 -6.51 1.76
N THR A 48 -2.64 -7.47 2.35
CA THR A 48 -2.23 -8.88 2.38
C THR A 48 -2.62 -9.58 1.09
N LEU A 49 -2.01 -10.73 0.78
CA LEU A 49 -2.40 -11.52 -0.40
C LEU A 49 -3.87 -11.96 -0.30
N ALA A 50 -4.31 -12.37 0.89
CA ALA A 50 -5.71 -12.69 1.17
C ALA A 50 -6.64 -11.49 0.88
N GLY A 51 -6.21 -10.27 1.18
CA GLY A 51 -6.95 -9.05 0.85
C GLY A 51 -7.07 -8.81 -0.65
N ALA A 52 -5.96 -8.97 -1.39
CA ALA A 52 -5.97 -8.85 -2.85
C ALA A 52 -6.87 -9.91 -3.53
N LEU A 53 -6.86 -11.15 -3.03
CA LEU A 53 -7.74 -12.21 -3.53
C LEU A 53 -9.21 -11.94 -3.21
N ALA A 54 -9.52 -11.41 -2.02
CA ALA A 54 -10.89 -11.01 -1.69
C ALA A 54 -11.39 -9.86 -2.57
N GLU A 55 -10.52 -8.92 -2.95
CA GLU A 55 -10.86 -7.86 -3.90
C GLU A 55 -11.09 -8.43 -5.31
N LEU A 56 -10.28 -9.39 -5.76
CA LEU A 56 -10.50 -10.11 -7.03
C LEU A 56 -11.88 -10.79 -7.06
N ASP A 57 -12.24 -11.50 -5.98
CA ASP A 57 -13.54 -12.16 -5.86
C ASP A 57 -14.70 -11.16 -5.93
N LEU A 58 -14.56 -10.01 -5.26
CA LEU A 58 -15.54 -8.93 -5.29
C LEU A 58 -15.73 -8.39 -6.71
N LEU A 59 -14.64 -8.14 -7.44
CA LEU A 59 -14.70 -7.64 -8.82
C LEU A 59 -15.40 -8.62 -9.76
N GLY A 60 -15.17 -9.93 -9.57
CA GLY A 60 -15.88 -10.97 -10.29
C GLY A 60 -17.38 -10.99 -9.98
N ALA A 61 -17.74 -10.86 -8.70
CA ALA A 61 -19.14 -10.89 -8.25
C ALA A 61 -19.94 -9.64 -8.69
N GLU A 62 -19.31 -8.46 -8.68
CA GLU A 62 -19.95 -7.19 -9.05
C GLU A 62 -19.92 -6.92 -10.56
N GLY A 63 -19.23 -7.77 -11.34
CA GLY A 63 -19.08 -7.60 -12.78
C GLY A 63 -18.13 -6.47 -13.18
N GLY A 64 -17.30 -5.99 -12.24
CA GLY A 64 -16.25 -5.00 -12.50
C GLY A 64 -15.11 -5.56 -13.35
N LEU A 65 -14.92 -6.88 -13.35
CA LEU A 65 -13.98 -7.60 -14.18
C LEU A 65 -14.51 -9.00 -14.47
N ASN A 66 -14.46 -9.45 -15.73
CA ASN A 66 -14.77 -10.85 -16.02
C ASN A 66 -13.55 -11.72 -15.67
N VAL A 67 -13.68 -12.50 -14.60
CA VAL A 67 -12.66 -13.48 -14.14
C VAL A 67 -13.21 -14.91 -14.22
N THR A 68 -14.34 -15.09 -14.91
CA THR A 68 -14.96 -16.42 -15.03
C THR A 68 -14.09 -17.32 -15.89
N GLY A 69 -13.63 -18.43 -15.31
CA GLY A 69 -12.77 -19.40 -16.01
C GLY A 69 -11.30 -19.01 -16.06
N THR A 70 -10.88 -17.97 -15.34
CA THR A 70 -9.46 -17.62 -15.20
C THR A 70 -8.82 -18.40 -14.05
N SER A 71 -7.57 -18.80 -14.21
CA SER A 71 -6.73 -19.46 -13.19
C SER A 71 -5.55 -18.56 -12.81
N VAL A 72 -5.08 -18.65 -11.57
CA VAL A 72 -3.89 -17.90 -11.10
C VAL A 72 -2.65 -18.76 -11.35
N HIS A 73 -1.69 -18.27 -12.14
CA HIS A 73 -0.45 -19.01 -12.44
C HIS A 73 0.78 -18.37 -11.80
N GLN A 74 0.67 -17.12 -11.38
CA GLN A 74 1.76 -16.43 -10.71
C GLN A 74 1.23 -15.37 -9.74
N VAL A 75 1.88 -15.27 -8.58
CA VAL A 75 1.64 -14.21 -7.62
C VAL A 75 2.95 -13.49 -7.35
N LEU A 76 2.93 -12.17 -7.44
CA LEU A 76 4.07 -11.30 -7.14
C LEU A 76 3.70 -10.36 -5.99
N GLY A 77 4.47 -10.38 -4.91
CA GLY A 77 4.38 -9.41 -3.82
C GLY A 77 5.55 -8.43 -3.90
N THR A 78 5.27 -7.13 -3.88
CA THR A 78 6.31 -6.09 -3.87
C THR A 78 6.34 -5.39 -2.53
N GLY A 79 7.54 -5.27 -1.95
CA GLY A 79 7.73 -4.60 -0.67
C GLY A 79 6.88 -5.23 0.43
N VAL A 80 6.94 -6.56 0.54
CA VAL A 80 6.25 -7.37 1.54
C VAL A 80 6.99 -7.27 2.87
N SER A 81 6.28 -6.82 3.90
CA SER A 81 6.74 -6.80 5.28
C SER A 81 6.69 -8.22 5.88
N LEU A 82 7.43 -8.46 6.98
CA LEU A 82 7.41 -9.76 7.68
C LEU A 82 6.03 -10.15 8.25
N ASP A 83 5.10 -9.19 8.34
CA ASP A 83 3.70 -9.45 8.67
C ASP A 83 2.82 -9.78 7.45
N GLY A 84 3.43 -9.98 6.27
CA GLY A 84 2.80 -10.35 4.98
C GLY A 84 2.07 -9.22 4.26
N ARG A 85 2.06 -7.99 4.80
CA ARG A 85 1.50 -6.84 4.09
C ARG A 85 2.46 -6.35 3.01
N ALA A 86 1.94 -6.15 1.80
CA ALA A 86 2.71 -5.68 0.67
C ALA A 86 2.30 -4.27 0.25
N THR A 87 3.23 -3.57 -0.41
CA THR A 87 2.92 -2.33 -1.14
C THR A 87 1.95 -2.63 -2.28
N SER A 88 2.14 -3.77 -2.94
CA SER A 88 1.20 -4.28 -3.94
C SER A 88 1.33 -5.78 -4.14
N TRP A 89 0.23 -6.42 -4.54
CA TRP A 89 0.19 -7.78 -5.06
C TRP A 89 -0.16 -7.75 -6.54
N ALA A 90 0.57 -8.47 -7.38
CA ALA A 90 0.20 -8.70 -8.77
C ALA A 90 -0.14 -10.18 -9.00
N LEU A 91 -1.26 -10.44 -9.67
CA LEU A 91 -1.74 -11.77 -10.02
C LEU A 91 -1.64 -11.94 -11.54
N GLY A 92 -0.90 -12.96 -11.96
CA GLY A 92 -0.83 -13.42 -13.34
C GLY A 92 -1.91 -14.45 -13.60
N LEU A 93 -2.87 -14.10 -14.45
CA LEU A 93 -4.04 -14.89 -14.78
C LEU A 93 -3.95 -15.44 -16.20
N GLU A 94 -4.22 -16.74 -16.35
CA GLU A 94 -4.54 -17.32 -17.66
C GLU A 94 -6.04 -17.12 -17.92
N ASP A 95 -6.37 -16.52 -19.08
CA ASP A 95 -7.74 -16.22 -19.53
C ASP A 95 -7.90 -16.76 -20.96
N GLY A 96 -8.13 -18.06 -21.08
CA GLY A 96 -8.11 -18.75 -22.37
C GLY A 96 -6.72 -18.74 -22.99
N ASP A 97 -6.57 -18.11 -24.17
CA ASP A 97 -5.27 -17.94 -24.85
C ASP A 97 -4.55 -16.64 -24.45
N GLU A 98 -5.15 -15.82 -23.57
CA GLU A 98 -4.62 -14.54 -23.15
C GLU A 98 -4.02 -14.59 -21.74
N VAL A 99 -3.00 -13.76 -21.52
CA VAL A 99 -2.38 -13.54 -20.21
C VAL A 99 -2.80 -12.17 -19.73
N ARG A 100 -3.40 -12.12 -18.53
CA ARG A 100 -3.74 -10.86 -17.87
C ARG A 100 -2.97 -10.70 -16.57
N TRP A 101 -2.62 -9.47 -16.25
CA TRP A 101 -1.96 -9.14 -14.99
C TRP A 101 -2.78 -8.11 -14.24
N LEU A 102 -3.18 -8.45 -13.02
CA LEU A 102 -3.94 -7.57 -12.14
C LEU A 102 -3.05 -7.17 -10.96
N THR A 103 -2.89 -5.88 -10.72
CA THR A 103 -2.18 -5.37 -9.55
C THR A 103 -3.18 -4.77 -8.57
N PHE A 104 -3.07 -5.19 -7.31
CA PHE A 104 -3.83 -4.69 -6.17
C PHE A 104 -2.88 -3.94 -5.24
N GLY A 105 -3.32 -2.80 -4.75
CA GLY A 105 -2.56 -1.99 -3.80
C GLY A 105 -3.42 -0.85 -3.29
N ALA A 106 -2.81 0.09 -2.57
CA ALA A 106 -3.57 1.12 -1.89
C ALA A 106 -4.30 2.15 -2.78
N LEU A 107 -3.97 2.19 -4.08
CA LEU A 107 -4.70 3.00 -5.05
C LEU A 107 -5.88 2.23 -5.69
N GLY A 108 -6.22 1.07 -5.13
CA GLY A 108 -7.12 0.09 -5.70
C GLY A 108 -6.41 -0.83 -6.70
N TRP A 109 -7.22 -1.55 -7.47
CA TRP A 109 -6.73 -2.46 -8.49
C TRP A 109 -6.54 -1.78 -9.85
N ARG A 110 -5.68 -2.37 -10.68
CA ARG A 110 -5.56 -2.05 -12.11
C ARG A 110 -5.07 -3.26 -12.90
N GLU A 111 -5.45 -3.32 -14.16
CA GLU A 111 -4.83 -4.22 -15.12
C GLU A 111 -3.52 -3.60 -15.64
N ILE A 112 -2.48 -4.42 -15.78
CA ILE A 112 -1.18 -4.01 -16.33
C ILE A 112 -0.76 -4.96 -17.45
N THR A 113 0.13 -4.48 -18.32
CA THR A 113 0.75 -5.33 -19.34
C THR A 113 2.16 -5.71 -18.88
N LEU A 114 2.38 -7.01 -18.66
CA LEU A 114 3.69 -7.58 -18.43
C LEU A 114 4.03 -8.53 -19.60
N ARG A 115 5.18 -8.30 -20.23
CA ARG A 115 5.68 -9.13 -21.35
C ARG A 115 6.46 -10.33 -20.83
N ALA A 116 5.86 -11.10 -19.94
CA ALA A 116 6.42 -12.34 -19.42
C ALA A 116 5.37 -13.44 -19.62
N PRO A 117 5.75 -14.61 -20.18
CA PRO A 117 4.85 -15.75 -20.20
C PRO A 117 4.54 -16.17 -18.78
N LEU A 118 3.31 -16.63 -18.54
CA LEU A 118 2.97 -17.24 -17.26
C LEU A 118 3.58 -18.65 -17.15
N PRO A 119 3.94 -19.08 -15.93
CA PRO A 119 4.20 -20.48 -15.64
C PRO A 119 3.04 -21.37 -16.08
N THR A 120 3.33 -22.61 -16.50
CA THR A 120 2.29 -23.52 -17.01
C THR A 120 1.39 -24.06 -15.90
N GLU A 121 1.91 -24.18 -14.69
CA GLU A 121 1.15 -24.74 -13.56
C GLU A 121 0.34 -23.67 -12.85
N GLU A 122 -0.95 -23.97 -12.62
CA GLU A 122 -1.82 -23.16 -11.76
C GLU A 122 -1.33 -23.21 -10.31
N VAL A 123 -1.31 -22.04 -9.66
CA VAL A 123 -1.02 -21.91 -8.24
C VAL A 123 -2.24 -22.35 -7.44
N ASN A 124 -2.12 -23.46 -6.72
CA ASN A 124 -3.13 -23.87 -5.72
C ASN A 124 -3.04 -22.98 -4.47
N ILE A 125 -3.69 -21.82 -4.51
CA ILE A 125 -3.70 -20.82 -3.42
C ILE A 125 -4.14 -21.42 -2.08
N THR A 126 -5.04 -22.39 -2.08
CA THR A 126 -5.55 -23.03 -0.84
C THR A 126 -4.62 -24.11 -0.27
N GLY A 127 -3.67 -24.59 -1.08
CA GLY A 127 -2.74 -25.66 -0.72
C GLY A 127 -1.34 -25.17 -0.34
N VAL A 128 -1.12 -23.85 -0.32
CA VAL A 128 0.16 -23.22 0.02
C VAL A 128 0.05 -22.46 1.34
N LEU A 129 1.16 -22.29 2.04
CA LEU A 129 1.27 -21.36 3.17
C LEU A 129 0.96 -19.94 2.70
N SER A 130 0.30 -19.16 3.55
CA SER A 130 0.18 -17.73 3.31
C SER A 130 1.56 -17.04 3.40
N PRO A 131 1.78 -15.92 2.69
CA PRO A 131 3.02 -15.14 2.83
C PRO A 131 3.33 -14.77 4.29
N GLU A 132 2.30 -14.45 5.06
CA GLU A 132 2.38 -14.14 6.50
C GLU A 132 2.95 -15.31 7.32
N GLU A 133 2.50 -16.53 7.04
CA GLU A 133 2.96 -17.74 7.71
C GLU A 133 4.38 -18.08 7.31
N LEU A 134 4.67 -18.10 5.99
CA LEU A 134 6.00 -18.37 5.47
C LEU A 134 7.05 -17.42 6.07
N LEU A 135 6.81 -16.11 6.02
CA LEU A 135 7.78 -15.12 6.46
C LEU A 135 8.00 -15.15 7.98
N ARG A 136 6.96 -15.49 8.75
CA ARG A 136 7.06 -15.68 10.21
C ARG A 136 7.90 -16.90 10.54
N ASP A 137 7.65 -18.02 9.88
CA ASP A 137 8.37 -19.27 10.14
C ASP A 137 9.83 -19.19 9.70
N GLN A 138 10.11 -18.40 8.65
CA GLN A 138 11.45 -18.18 8.10
C GLN A 138 12.14 -16.91 8.63
N GLU A 139 11.57 -16.27 9.65
CA GLU A 139 12.09 -15.01 10.20
C GLU A 139 13.55 -15.16 10.68
N GLY A 140 13.90 -16.31 11.25
CA GLY A 140 15.26 -16.61 11.70
C GLY A 140 16.30 -16.65 10.58
N VAL A 141 15.87 -16.93 9.35
CA VAL A 141 16.72 -16.95 8.13
C VAL A 141 16.72 -15.57 7.47
N LEU A 142 15.56 -14.93 7.36
CA LEU A 142 15.40 -13.67 6.62
C LEU A 142 15.91 -12.46 7.39
N ARG A 143 15.61 -12.33 8.68
CA ARG A 143 15.91 -11.13 9.48
C ARG A 143 17.41 -10.79 9.54
N PRO A 144 18.36 -11.74 9.69
CA PRO A 144 19.79 -11.43 9.64
C PRO A 144 20.21 -10.80 8.31
N VAL A 145 19.70 -11.32 7.19
CA VAL A 145 20.02 -10.85 5.85
C VAL A 145 19.41 -9.48 5.59
N MET A 146 18.13 -9.31 5.94
CA MET A 146 17.45 -8.01 5.93
C MET A 146 18.23 -6.95 6.71
N THR A 147 18.69 -7.29 7.92
CA THR A 147 19.50 -6.39 8.76
C THR A 147 20.85 -6.07 8.10
N SER A 148 21.53 -7.06 7.54
CA SER A 148 22.83 -6.88 6.88
C SER A 148 22.73 -6.02 5.62
N LEU A 149 21.64 -6.15 4.87
CA LEU A 149 21.38 -5.37 3.66
C LEU A 149 20.72 -4.03 3.94
N GLY A 150 20.22 -3.79 5.16
CA GLY A 150 19.44 -2.60 5.49
C GLY A 150 18.10 -2.56 4.75
N ALA A 151 17.46 -3.72 4.58
CA ALA A 151 16.14 -3.86 3.97
C ALA A 151 15.07 -4.04 5.04
N ASP A 152 13.94 -3.35 4.88
CA ASP A 152 12.78 -3.47 5.78
C ASP A 152 11.67 -4.37 5.20
N THR A 153 11.78 -4.72 3.91
CA THR A 153 10.81 -5.51 3.17
C THR A 153 11.50 -6.50 2.23
N VAL A 154 10.73 -7.44 1.70
CA VAL A 154 11.14 -8.43 0.71
C VAL A 154 10.22 -8.38 -0.50
N ASP A 155 10.70 -8.83 -1.65
CA ASP A 155 9.84 -9.14 -2.80
C ASP A 155 9.55 -10.64 -2.81
N ILE A 156 8.34 -11.03 -3.20
CA ILE A 156 7.90 -12.42 -3.26
C ILE A 156 7.46 -12.75 -4.69
N SER A 157 7.84 -13.93 -5.18
CA SER A 157 7.22 -14.58 -6.33
C SER A 157 6.77 -15.98 -5.93
N LEU A 158 5.50 -16.31 -6.20
CA LEU A 158 4.95 -17.64 -6.04
C LEU A 158 4.49 -18.16 -7.40
N ALA A 159 5.04 -19.30 -7.79
CA ALA A 159 4.74 -20.03 -9.01
C ALA A 159 5.20 -21.48 -8.85
N GLU A 160 4.56 -22.43 -9.55
CA GLU A 160 5.04 -23.83 -9.64
C GLU A 160 5.31 -24.47 -8.26
N GLY A 161 4.46 -24.17 -7.27
CA GLY A 161 4.59 -24.71 -5.91
C GLY A 161 5.78 -24.18 -5.10
N VAL A 162 6.40 -23.08 -5.53
CA VAL A 162 7.61 -22.52 -4.92
C VAL A 162 7.45 -21.03 -4.62
N TYR A 163 7.82 -20.64 -3.40
CA TYR A 163 8.07 -19.24 -3.04
C TYR A 163 9.54 -18.88 -3.32
N THR A 164 9.74 -17.83 -4.09
CA THR A 164 11.02 -17.14 -4.22
C THR A 164 10.93 -15.82 -3.46
N VAL A 165 11.68 -15.68 -2.38
CA VAL A 165 11.74 -14.48 -1.55
C VAL A 165 13.05 -13.77 -1.81
N THR A 166 12.99 -12.51 -2.21
CA THR A 166 14.15 -11.69 -2.52
C THR A 166 14.26 -10.54 -1.53
N VAL A 167 15.34 -10.52 -0.75
CA VAL A 167 15.73 -9.35 0.05
C VAL A 167 16.55 -8.45 -0.86
N ARG A 168 16.12 -7.20 -1.06
CA ARG A 168 16.81 -6.24 -1.92
C ARG A 168 16.91 -4.87 -1.25
N SER A 169 18.07 -4.26 -1.37
CA SER A 169 18.31 -2.87 -1.03
C SER A 169 19.36 -2.27 -1.96
N ASP A 170 19.73 -1.01 -1.73
CA ASP A 170 20.85 -0.36 -2.42
C ASP A 170 22.21 -1.04 -2.10
N ALA A 171 22.30 -1.77 -0.99
CA ALA A 171 23.52 -2.46 -0.58
C ALA A 171 23.72 -3.82 -1.27
N GLY A 172 22.64 -4.42 -1.82
CA GLY A 172 22.72 -5.72 -2.48
C GLY A 172 21.39 -6.45 -2.56
N MET A 173 21.47 -7.72 -2.95
CA MET A 173 20.32 -8.59 -3.11
C MET A 173 20.68 -10.02 -2.71
N GLU A 174 19.76 -10.69 -2.03
CA GLU A 174 19.84 -12.11 -1.70
C GLU A 174 18.47 -12.77 -1.95
N THR A 175 18.48 -14.02 -2.41
CA THR A 175 17.28 -14.75 -2.80
C THR A 175 17.22 -16.08 -2.07
N PHE A 176 16.04 -16.37 -1.52
CA PHE A 176 15.70 -17.61 -0.84
C PHE A 176 14.57 -18.30 -1.58
N VAL A 177 14.62 -19.62 -1.61
CA VAL A 177 13.63 -20.45 -2.30
C VAL A 177 13.04 -21.40 -1.28
N PHE A 178 11.71 -21.45 -1.20
CA PHE A 178 10.98 -22.26 -0.24
C PHE A 178 9.88 -23.05 -0.94
N ARG A 179 9.64 -24.27 -0.45
CA ARG A 179 8.46 -25.04 -0.83
C ARG A 179 7.20 -24.30 -0.38
N ALA A 180 6.22 -24.13 -1.25
CA ALA A 180 5.03 -23.36 -0.92
C ALA A 180 4.07 -24.11 0.03
N ASP A 181 4.10 -25.44 0.05
CA ASP A 181 3.24 -26.28 0.91
C ASP A 181 3.71 -26.35 2.38
N THR A 182 5.02 -26.24 2.61
CA THR A 182 5.66 -26.55 3.89
C THR A 182 6.54 -25.43 4.42
N GLY A 183 6.93 -24.47 3.56
CA GLY A 183 7.87 -23.42 3.90
C GLY A 183 9.31 -23.90 4.04
N GLU A 184 9.61 -25.18 3.76
CA GLU A 184 10.97 -25.70 3.83
C GLU A 184 11.87 -25.08 2.77
N VAL A 185 13.11 -24.75 3.14
CA VAL A 185 14.12 -24.21 2.22
C VAL A 185 14.44 -25.23 1.13
N ILE A 186 14.50 -24.76 -0.12
CA ILE A 186 15.01 -25.50 -1.27
C ILE A 186 16.46 -25.09 -1.47
N VAL A 187 17.38 -26.06 -1.33
CA VAL A 187 18.84 -25.88 -1.43
C VAL A 187 19.38 -26.36 -2.76
#